data_AF-A0A960Y5A8-F1
#
_entry.id   AF-A0A960Y5A8-F1
#
_cell.length_a   1.000
_cell.length_b   1.000
_cell.length_c   1.000
_cell.angle_alpha   90.00
_cell.angle_beta   90.00
_cell.angle_gamma   90.00
#
_symmetry.space_group_name_H-M   'P 1'
#
loop_
_entity.id
_entity.type
_entity.pdbx_description
1 polymer ?
#
loop_
_entity_poly.entity_id
_entity_poly.type
_entity_poly.pdbx_seq_one_letter_code
_entity_poly.pdbx_strand_id
1 'polypeptide(L)'
;MPEGWVNLAYVLASILFISGLKGLTHPRTAVRGNLTSAWGMLLAVLVTLLANGLAFQWILLGAVIGGLIGLLAATRVQMTQMPEMVAIFNGFGGGASVLVAGAALIIAHRSGHADVQTTVSTGLSGLIGAVTFTGSLIAFGKLAEKLPGGSIGFPGMKAFNALLGLAALACVGWMAVDTAATLPYWIIVALAAVLGVTMTIPIGGADMPVVISLLNSYSGLAAAATGFVLMNNVLIIAGSLVGASGIILTQIMCKAMNRSLSNVLFAKLGPSADGPSADDVYGGKVKATSPEEVAMLFDTAQRVLVVPGYGLAVAQAQHTVRDMANILESRGITVEYGIHPVAGRMPGHMNVLLAEADVPYEKLKEMDEINPEMEQIDVCMVIGANDVVNPVARTDPSSPIAGMPILNADMAQNVIV
;
A
#
# COMPACT_ATOMS: atom_id res chain seq x y z
N MET A 1 16.44 -33.68 7.78
CA MET A 1 17.12 -32.99 8.90
C MET A 1 16.32 -33.25 10.18
N PRO A 2 16.95 -33.33 11.37
CA PRO A 2 16.20 -33.45 12.62
C PRO A 2 15.30 -32.22 12.84
N GLU A 3 14.08 -32.44 13.34
CA GLU A 3 13.05 -31.42 13.49
C GLU A 3 13.50 -30.20 14.32
N GLY A 4 14.29 -30.43 15.37
CA GLY A 4 14.85 -29.35 16.19
C GLY A 4 15.71 -28.35 15.40
N TRP A 5 16.48 -28.82 14.41
CA TRP A 5 17.28 -27.93 13.56
C TRP A 5 16.43 -27.13 12.58
N VAL A 6 15.34 -27.74 12.07
CA VAL A 6 14.37 -27.06 11.21
C VAL A 6 13.70 -25.93 11.99
N ASN A 7 13.20 -26.22 13.19
CA ASN A 7 12.56 -25.24 14.06
C ASN A 7 13.51 -24.12 14.50
N LEU A 8 14.77 -24.44 14.80
CA LEU A 8 15.78 -23.43 15.14
C LEU A 8 16.06 -22.50 13.95
N ALA A 9 16.20 -23.05 12.75
CA ALA A 9 16.43 -22.24 11.55
C ALA A 9 15.21 -21.38 11.19
N TYR A 10 14.01 -21.88 11.45
CA TYR A 10 12.76 -21.12 11.35
C TYR A 10 12.70 -19.95 12.34
N VAL A 11 13.10 -20.17 13.61
CA VAL A 11 13.22 -19.07 14.59
C VAL A 11 14.25 -18.04 14.11
N LEU A 12 15.40 -18.50 13.59
CA LEU A 12 16.43 -17.61 13.05
C LEU A 12 15.90 -16.79 11.86
N ALA A 13 15.19 -17.42 10.92
CA ALA A 13 14.54 -16.73 9.80
C ALA A 13 13.54 -15.66 10.28
N SER A 14 12.74 -15.98 11.29
CA SER A 14 11.81 -15.04 11.92
C SER A 14 12.53 -13.84 12.57
N ILE A 15 13.65 -14.07 13.25
CA ILE A 15 14.48 -12.98 13.81
C ILE A 15 15.02 -12.10 12.68
N LEU A 16 15.47 -12.69 11.57
CA LEU A 16 15.94 -11.96 10.40
C LEU A 16 14.83 -11.12 9.77
N PHE A 17 13.59 -11.61 9.67
CA PHE A 17 12.46 -10.82 9.20
C PHE A 17 12.14 -9.64 10.12
N ILE A 18 12.11 -9.86 11.44
CA ILE A 18 11.86 -8.79 12.42
C ILE A 18 12.96 -7.73 12.37
N SER A 19 14.23 -8.17 12.35
CA SER A 19 15.40 -7.29 12.27
C SER A 19 15.43 -6.54 10.94
N GLY A 20 15.10 -7.21 9.84
CA GLY A 20 15.02 -6.62 8.51
C GLY A 20 13.98 -5.52 8.43
N LEU A 21 12.75 -5.78 8.92
CA LEU A 21 11.68 -4.77 8.98
C LEU A 21 12.02 -3.60 9.89
N LYS A 22 12.67 -3.85 11.04
CA LYS A 22 13.21 -2.77 11.88
C LYS A 22 14.23 -1.93 11.11
N GLY A 23 15.11 -2.56 10.34
CA GLY A 23 16.09 -1.88 9.50
C GLY A 23 15.48 -1.00 8.40
N LEU A 24 14.28 -1.35 7.90
CA LEU A 24 13.55 -0.56 6.90
C LEU A 24 12.95 0.74 7.45
N THR A 25 12.88 0.91 8.76
CA THR A 25 12.29 2.12 9.38
C THR A 25 13.18 3.37 9.24
N HIS A 26 14.45 3.22 8.87
CA HIS A 26 15.39 4.34 8.72
C HIS A 26 16.11 4.26 7.37
N PRO A 27 16.22 5.37 6.61
CA PRO A 27 16.85 5.36 5.28
C PRO A 27 18.26 4.78 5.28
N ARG A 28 19.09 5.14 6.29
CA ARG A 28 20.48 4.68 6.41
C ARG A 28 20.62 3.16 6.58
N THR A 29 19.63 2.50 7.18
CA THR A 29 19.64 1.06 7.41
C THR A 29 18.76 0.29 6.43
N ALA A 30 17.97 0.97 5.59
CA ALA A 30 16.96 0.35 4.75
C ALA A 30 17.53 -0.74 3.81
N VAL A 31 18.65 -0.47 3.15
CA VAL A 31 19.30 -1.45 2.26
C VAL A 31 19.72 -2.70 3.03
N ARG A 32 20.34 -2.53 4.21
CA ARG A 32 20.73 -3.64 5.08
C ARG A 32 19.52 -4.39 5.62
N GLY A 33 18.45 -3.67 5.97
CA GLY A 33 17.17 -4.24 6.41
C GLY A 33 16.57 -5.16 5.35
N ASN A 34 16.50 -4.67 4.10
CA ASN A 34 16.00 -5.46 2.97
C ASN A 34 16.85 -6.72 2.73
N LEU A 35 18.18 -6.59 2.72
CA LEU A 35 19.09 -7.74 2.57
C LEU A 35 18.93 -8.75 3.72
N THR A 36 18.73 -8.28 4.94
CA THR A 36 18.51 -9.15 6.12
C THR A 36 17.22 -9.96 5.95
N SER A 37 16.13 -9.34 5.50
CA SER A 37 14.89 -10.05 5.16
C SER A 37 15.07 -11.05 4.02
N ALA A 38 15.85 -10.71 2.99
CA ALA A 38 16.14 -11.61 1.89
C ALA A 38 16.93 -12.86 2.35
N TRP A 39 17.90 -12.70 3.24
CA TRP A 39 18.59 -13.84 3.87
C TRP A 39 17.65 -14.68 4.73
N GLY A 40 16.73 -14.05 5.47
CA GLY A 40 15.68 -14.75 6.22
C GLY A 40 14.80 -15.61 5.31
N MET A 41 14.36 -15.06 4.18
CA MET A 41 13.58 -15.79 3.17
C MET A 41 14.37 -16.95 2.55
N LEU A 42 15.62 -16.71 2.14
CA LEU A 42 16.47 -17.76 1.58
C LEU A 42 16.67 -18.91 2.57
N LEU A 43 16.96 -18.60 3.83
CA LEU A 43 17.11 -19.60 4.89
C LEU A 43 15.83 -20.42 5.06
N ALA A 44 14.67 -19.77 5.16
CA ALA A 44 13.39 -20.45 5.33
C ALA A 44 13.08 -21.41 4.16
N VAL A 45 13.31 -20.95 2.92
CA VAL A 45 13.11 -21.77 1.72
C VAL A 45 14.06 -22.98 1.71
N LEU A 46 15.36 -22.76 1.92
CA LEU A 46 16.36 -23.84 1.89
C LEU A 46 16.08 -24.91 2.96
N VAL A 47 15.78 -24.50 4.18
CA VAL A 47 15.45 -25.41 5.28
C VAL A 47 14.20 -26.22 4.97
N THR A 48 13.15 -25.58 4.43
CA THR A 48 11.91 -26.26 4.04
C THR A 48 12.16 -27.33 2.97
N LEU A 49 13.00 -27.02 1.98
CA LEU A 49 13.36 -27.94 0.90
C LEU A 49 14.17 -29.14 1.40
N LEU A 50 15.13 -28.91 2.29
CA LEU A 50 16.00 -29.95 2.84
C LEU A 50 15.31 -30.85 3.88
N ALA A 51 14.25 -30.35 4.51
CA ALA A 51 13.53 -31.09 5.55
C ALA A 51 12.58 -32.16 5.00
N ASN A 52 11.90 -31.90 3.87
CA ASN A 52 10.69 -32.62 3.49
C ASN A 52 10.83 -33.65 2.35
N GLY A 53 12.05 -33.94 1.87
CA GLY A 53 12.27 -34.98 0.84
C GLY A 53 11.40 -34.80 -0.41
N LEU A 54 11.27 -33.56 -0.88
CA LEU A 54 10.24 -33.15 -1.84
C LEU A 54 10.58 -33.56 -3.28
N ALA A 55 9.55 -33.63 -4.13
CA ALA A 55 9.73 -33.70 -5.57
C ALA A 55 10.31 -32.36 -6.09
N PHE A 56 11.64 -32.24 -6.04
CA PHE A 56 12.38 -31.02 -6.39
C PHE A 56 12.03 -30.47 -7.78
N GLN A 57 11.61 -31.34 -8.70
CA GLN A 57 11.31 -30.99 -10.09
C GLN A 57 10.20 -29.92 -10.19
N TRP A 58 9.04 -30.16 -9.57
CA TRP A 58 7.90 -29.24 -9.65
C TRP A 58 8.11 -27.96 -8.85
N ILE A 59 8.76 -28.08 -7.68
CA ILE A 59 9.06 -26.92 -6.84
C ILE A 59 10.09 -26.01 -7.51
N LEU A 60 11.17 -26.59 -8.05
CA LEU A 60 12.19 -25.83 -8.76
C LEU A 60 11.60 -25.20 -10.02
N LEU A 61 10.76 -25.91 -10.78
CA LEU A 61 10.08 -25.37 -11.95
C LEU A 61 9.22 -24.16 -11.58
N GLY A 62 8.39 -24.28 -10.54
CA GLY A 62 7.56 -23.18 -10.04
C GLY A 62 8.40 -21.99 -9.55
N ALA A 63 9.46 -22.25 -8.78
CA ALA A 63 10.37 -21.22 -8.28
C ALA A 63 11.11 -20.49 -9.40
N VAL A 64 11.57 -21.21 -10.43
CA VAL A 64 12.27 -20.63 -11.58
C VAL A 64 11.30 -19.81 -12.43
N ILE A 65 10.12 -20.34 -12.76
CA ILE A 65 9.13 -19.60 -13.56
C ILE A 65 8.64 -18.38 -12.80
N GLY A 66 8.20 -18.55 -11.54
CA GLY A 66 7.73 -17.45 -10.71
C GLY A 66 8.82 -16.40 -10.43
N GLY A 67 10.03 -16.86 -10.13
CA GLY A 67 11.20 -16.00 -9.92
C GLY A 67 11.59 -15.22 -11.17
N LEU A 68 11.53 -15.84 -12.35
CA LEU A 68 11.80 -15.16 -13.62
C LEU A 68 10.73 -14.12 -13.93
N ILE A 69 9.45 -14.46 -13.78
CA ILE A 69 8.35 -13.50 -13.98
C ILE A 69 8.49 -12.33 -13.00
N GLY A 70 8.76 -12.60 -11.73
CA GLY A 70 8.98 -11.59 -10.70
C GLY A 70 10.17 -10.69 -11.00
N LEU A 71 11.30 -11.25 -11.42
CA LEU A 71 12.50 -10.51 -11.80
C LEU A 71 12.26 -9.60 -13.01
N LEU A 72 11.62 -10.13 -14.06
CA LEU A 72 11.31 -9.37 -15.26
C LEU A 72 10.32 -8.24 -14.99
N ALA A 73 9.31 -8.49 -14.14
CA ALA A 73 8.35 -7.47 -13.75
C ALA A 73 9.01 -6.39 -12.88
N ALA A 74 9.80 -6.78 -11.88
CA ALA A 74 10.45 -5.83 -10.96
C ALA A 74 11.52 -4.96 -11.64
N THR A 75 12.16 -5.42 -12.72
CA THR A 75 13.23 -4.69 -13.41
C THR A 75 12.75 -3.81 -14.57
N ARG A 76 11.50 -3.96 -15.02
CA ARG A 76 10.96 -3.23 -16.18
C ARG A 76 9.89 -2.20 -15.85
N VAL A 77 9.35 -2.23 -14.64
CA VAL A 77 8.28 -1.31 -14.21
C VAL A 77 8.88 0.05 -13.88
N GLN A 78 8.22 1.11 -14.31
CA GLN A 78 8.60 2.49 -14.01
C GLN A 78 8.23 2.85 -12.56
N MET A 79 8.98 3.75 -11.92
CA MET A 79 8.73 4.12 -10.52
C MET A 79 7.35 4.73 -10.28
N THR A 80 6.74 5.35 -11.29
CA THR A 80 5.36 5.86 -11.26
C THR A 80 4.30 4.76 -11.21
N GLN A 81 4.63 3.55 -11.69
CA GLN A 81 3.78 2.36 -11.72
C GLN A 81 4.02 1.44 -10.50
N MET A 82 4.82 1.86 -9.53
CA MET A 82 5.04 1.09 -8.30
C MET A 82 3.75 0.75 -7.53
N PRO A 83 2.74 1.63 -7.43
CA PRO A 83 1.50 1.31 -6.69
C PRO A 83 0.75 0.09 -7.24
N GLU A 84 0.59 -0.01 -8.55
CA GLU A 84 -0.13 -1.12 -9.20
C GLU A 84 0.68 -2.44 -9.08
N MET A 85 2.01 -2.37 -9.16
CA MET A 85 2.86 -3.53 -8.95
C MET A 85 2.79 -4.09 -7.52
N VAL A 86 2.75 -3.21 -6.53
CA VAL A 86 2.52 -3.63 -5.13
C VAL A 86 1.17 -4.31 -4.98
N ALA A 87 0.12 -3.77 -5.61
CA ALA A 87 -1.21 -4.37 -5.59
C ALA A 87 -1.18 -5.80 -6.16
N ILE A 88 -0.65 -6.02 -7.36
CA ILE A 88 -0.68 -7.35 -7.99
C ILE A 88 0.18 -8.39 -7.25
N PHE A 89 1.35 -8.01 -6.75
CA PHE A 89 2.20 -8.91 -5.95
C PHE A 89 1.52 -9.33 -4.64
N ASN A 90 0.84 -8.38 -3.99
CA ASN A 90 0.04 -8.69 -2.82
C ASN A 90 -1.09 -9.68 -3.13
N GLY A 91 -1.76 -9.50 -4.27
CA GLY A 91 -2.75 -10.42 -4.79
C GLY A 91 -2.21 -11.84 -4.92
N PHE A 92 -1.04 -12.02 -5.55
CA PHE A 92 -0.41 -13.34 -5.68
C PHE A 92 -0.10 -14.00 -4.32
N GLY A 93 0.26 -13.22 -3.30
CA GLY A 93 0.41 -13.73 -1.93
C GLY A 93 -0.91 -14.32 -1.39
N GLY A 94 -2.02 -13.59 -1.55
CA GLY A 94 -3.36 -14.10 -1.18
C GLY A 94 -3.78 -15.34 -1.96
N GLY A 95 -3.54 -15.36 -3.27
CA GLY A 95 -3.82 -16.50 -4.14
C GLY A 95 -2.99 -17.74 -3.78
N ALA A 96 -1.72 -17.57 -3.42
CA ALA A 96 -0.87 -18.64 -2.94
C ALA A 96 -1.42 -19.25 -1.63
N SER A 97 -1.86 -18.42 -0.68
CA SER A 97 -2.49 -18.89 0.57
C SER A 97 -3.75 -19.71 0.31
N VAL A 98 -4.60 -19.30 -0.65
CA VAL A 98 -5.77 -20.08 -1.09
C VAL A 98 -5.32 -21.44 -1.61
N LEU A 99 -4.41 -21.49 -2.60
CA LEU A 99 -3.98 -22.74 -3.21
C LEU A 99 -3.32 -23.69 -2.20
N VAL A 100 -2.48 -23.17 -1.31
CA VAL A 100 -1.80 -23.97 -0.28
C VAL A 100 -2.79 -24.50 0.76
N ALA A 101 -3.72 -23.68 1.24
CA ALA A 101 -4.76 -24.12 2.18
C ALA A 101 -5.65 -25.20 1.56
N GLY A 102 -6.11 -25.01 0.32
CA GLY A 102 -6.92 -26.00 -0.39
C GLY A 102 -6.19 -27.33 -0.61
N ALA A 103 -4.90 -27.27 -0.97
CA ALA A 103 -4.06 -28.46 -1.09
C ALA A 103 -3.92 -29.20 0.25
N ALA A 104 -3.64 -28.47 1.33
CA ALA A 104 -3.52 -29.04 2.68
C ALA A 104 -4.83 -29.70 3.14
N LEU A 105 -5.98 -29.10 2.85
CA LEU A 105 -7.29 -29.69 3.14
C LEU A 105 -7.51 -31.03 2.45
N ILE A 106 -7.19 -31.11 1.16
CA ILE A 106 -7.32 -32.35 0.38
C ILE A 106 -6.40 -33.44 0.95
N ILE A 107 -5.17 -33.07 1.33
CA ILE A 107 -4.21 -34.00 1.95
C ILE A 107 -4.74 -34.50 3.30
N ALA A 108 -5.15 -33.58 4.19
CA ALA A 108 -5.66 -33.90 5.52
C ALA A 108 -6.89 -34.81 5.47
N HIS A 109 -7.79 -34.57 4.52
CA HIS A 109 -8.96 -35.42 4.30
C HIS A 109 -8.56 -36.82 3.81
N ARG A 110 -7.64 -36.92 2.84
CA ARG A 110 -7.15 -38.22 2.33
C ARG A 110 -6.40 -39.03 3.38
N SER A 111 -5.68 -38.37 4.28
CA SER A 111 -4.98 -39.04 5.38
C SER A 111 -5.91 -39.37 6.56
N GLY A 112 -7.17 -38.95 6.54
CA GLY A 112 -8.11 -39.14 7.66
C GLY A 112 -7.77 -38.33 8.92
N HIS A 113 -6.96 -37.27 8.78
CA HIS A 113 -6.47 -36.43 9.88
C HIS A 113 -6.94 -34.98 9.71
N ALA A 114 -8.25 -34.76 9.55
CA ALA A 114 -8.84 -33.43 9.51
C ALA A 114 -9.34 -33.05 10.91
N ASP A 115 -8.52 -32.30 11.65
CA ASP A 115 -8.90 -31.75 12.95
C ASP A 115 -9.55 -30.36 12.79
N VAL A 116 -10.23 -29.92 13.85
CA VAL A 116 -10.97 -28.65 13.84
C VAL A 116 -10.05 -27.45 13.60
N GLN A 117 -8.84 -27.44 14.18
CA GLN A 117 -7.91 -26.31 14.00
C GLN A 117 -7.50 -26.18 12.55
N THR A 118 -7.00 -27.26 11.93
CA THR A 118 -6.55 -27.23 10.53
C THR A 118 -7.69 -26.84 9.59
N THR A 119 -8.89 -27.37 9.83
CA THR A 119 -10.05 -27.13 8.97
C THR A 119 -10.55 -25.68 9.08
N VAL A 120 -10.65 -25.13 10.29
CA VAL A 120 -11.02 -23.72 10.51
C VAL A 120 -9.96 -22.76 9.96
N SER A 121 -8.67 -23.01 10.24
CA SER A 121 -7.57 -22.21 9.71
C SER A 121 -7.53 -22.23 8.18
N THR A 122 -7.88 -23.36 7.56
CA THR A 122 -8.01 -23.50 6.11
C THR A 122 -9.14 -22.62 5.58
N GLY A 123 -10.32 -22.68 6.21
CA GLY A 123 -11.47 -21.85 5.83
C GLY A 123 -11.15 -20.35 5.91
N LEU A 124 -10.50 -19.91 7.00
CA LEU A 124 -10.08 -18.52 7.17
C LEU A 124 -9.00 -18.10 6.17
N SER A 125 -8.00 -18.96 5.92
CA SER A 125 -6.95 -18.71 4.92
C SER A 125 -7.54 -18.56 3.51
N GLY A 126 -8.47 -19.44 3.13
CA GLY A 126 -9.19 -19.36 1.86
C GLY A 126 -10.02 -18.09 1.73
N LEU A 127 -10.78 -17.72 2.78
CA LEU A 127 -11.58 -16.50 2.81
C LEU A 127 -10.72 -15.24 2.63
N ILE A 128 -9.73 -15.06 3.51
CA ILE A 128 -8.90 -13.86 3.51
C ILE A 128 -8.04 -13.81 2.24
N GLY A 129 -7.46 -14.95 1.83
CA GLY A 129 -6.62 -15.04 0.64
C GLY A 129 -7.37 -14.75 -0.66
N ALA A 130 -8.60 -15.26 -0.82
CA ALA A 130 -9.40 -15.02 -2.03
C ALA A 130 -9.90 -13.58 -2.12
N VAL A 131 -10.36 -12.99 -1.01
CA VAL A 131 -10.67 -11.54 -0.94
C VAL A 131 -9.45 -10.72 -1.33
N THR A 132 -8.28 -11.09 -0.80
CA THR A 132 -7.01 -10.39 -1.09
C THR A 132 -6.65 -10.49 -2.57
N PHE A 133 -6.74 -11.67 -3.16
CA PHE A 133 -6.39 -11.91 -4.56
C PHE A 133 -7.29 -11.07 -5.48
N THR A 134 -8.61 -11.24 -5.42
CA THR A 134 -9.49 -10.55 -6.36
C THR A 134 -9.60 -9.05 -6.08
N GLY A 135 -9.59 -8.63 -4.82
CA GLY A 135 -9.52 -7.21 -4.46
C GLY A 135 -8.27 -6.53 -5.00
N SER A 136 -7.12 -7.21 -4.91
CA SER A 136 -5.85 -6.70 -5.44
C SER A 136 -5.84 -6.59 -6.96
N LEU A 137 -6.51 -7.52 -7.67
CA LEU A 137 -6.67 -7.42 -9.13
C LEU A 137 -7.51 -6.21 -9.55
N ILE A 138 -8.57 -5.89 -8.80
CA ILE A 138 -9.37 -4.67 -9.05
C ILE A 138 -8.53 -3.42 -8.75
N ALA A 139 -7.79 -3.40 -7.63
CA ALA A 139 -6.91 -2.28 -7.29
C ALA A 139 -5.83 -2.05 -8.37
N PHE A 140 -5.19 -3.12 -8.84
CA PHE A 140 -4.27 -3.09 -9.99
C PHE A 140 -4.96 -2.50 -11.23
N GLY A 141 -6.14 -3.02 -11.60
CA GLY A 141 -6.86 -2.56 -12.78
C GLY A 141 -7.21 -1.07 -12.72
N LYS A 142 -7.57 -0.54 -11.55
CA LYS A 142 -7.88 0.89 -11.36
C LYS A 142 -6.63 1.78 -11.40
N LEU A 143 -5.54 1.34 -10.77
CA LEU A 143 -4.29 2.11 -10.71
C LEU A 143 -3.58 2.16 -12.06
N ALA A 144 -3.64 1.05 -12.81
CA ALA A 144 -3.18 0.94 -14.19
C ALA A 144 -4.13 1.60 -15.20
N GLU A 145 -5.19 2.24 -14.73
CA GLU A 145 -6.20 2.95 -15.55
C GLU A 145 -6.87 2.05 -16.61
N LYS A 146 -6.81 0.72 -16.41
CA LYS A 146 -7.51 -0.30 -17.21
C LYS A 146 -8.98 -0.44 -16.81
N LEU A 147 -9.31 -0.02 -15.60
CA LEU A 147 -10.66 0.11 -15.08
C LEU A 147 -10.95 1.59 -14.76
N PRO A 148 -12.21 2.04 -14.82
CA PRO A 148 -12.55 3.41 -14.45
C PRO A 148 -12.15 3.71 -13.00
N GLY A 149 -11.48 4.85 -12.80
CA GLY A 149 -11.06 5.30 -11.47
C GLY A 149 -12.21 5.76 -10.57
N GLY A 150 -13.41 5.98 -11.12
CA GLY A 150 -14.59 6.35 -10.36
C GLY A 150 -15.10 5.25 -9.41
N SER A 151 -15.97 5.65 -8.49
CA SER A 151 -16.74 4.71 -7.67
C SER A 151 -17.79 4.01 -8.55
N ILE A 152 -17.70 2.69 -8.69
CA ILE A 152 -18.68 1.87 -9.43
C ILE A 152 -19.39 0.98 -8.43
N GLY A 153 -20.71 1.08 -8.34
CA GLY A 153 -21.48 0.24 -7.43
C GLY A 153 -22.98 0.26 -7.75
N PHE A 154 -23.73 -0.59 -7.05
CA PHE A 154 -25.18 -0.72 -7.20
C PHE A 154 -25.92 -0.45 -5.87
N PRO A 155 -27.22 -0.10 -5.90
CA PRO A 155 -28.02 0.06 -4.69
C PRO A 155 -28.04 -1.23 -3.86
N GLY A 156 -27.72 -1.15 -2.56
CA GLY A 156 -27.70 -2.32 -1.67
C GLY A 156 -26.38 -3.10 -1.62
N MET A 157 -25.32 -2.64 -2.31
CA MET A 157 -24.00 -3.31 -2.34
C MET A 157 -23.41 -3.60 -0.95
N LYS A 158 -23.65 -2.75 0.06
CA LYS A 158 -23.21 -2.99 1.45
C LYS A 158 -23.86 -4.25 2.04
N ALA A 159 -25.18 -4.38 1.87
CA ALA A 159 -25.93 -5.55 2.34
C ALA A 159 -25.51 -6.81 1.57
N PHE A 160 -25.27 -6.68 0.26
CA PHE A 160 -24.74 -7.76 -0.56
C PHE A 160 -23.37 -8.25 -0.06
N ASN A 161 -22.43 -7.34 0.18
CA ASN A 161 -21.10 -7.68 0.72
C ASN A 161 -21.19 -8.30 2.11
N ALA A 162 -22.05 -7.78 2.99
CA ALA A 162 -22.28 -8.35 4.30
C ALA A 162 -22.83 -9.78 4.22
N LEU A 163 -23.78 -10.03 3.31
CA LEU A 163 -24.35 -11.36 3.08
C LEU A 163 -23.31 -12.35 2.55
N LEU A 164 -22.47 -11.94 1.61
CA LEU A 164 -21.35 -12.78 1.13
C LEU A 164 -20.37 -13.14 2.25
N GLY A 165 -19.99 -12.15 3.07
CA GLY A 165 -19.09 -12.37 4.21
C GLY A 165 -19.70 -13.30 5.26
N LEU A 166 -20.97 -13.09 5.62
CA LEU A 166 -21.68 -13.95 6.57
C LEU A 166 -21.87 -15.37 6.04
N ALA A 167 -22.19 -15.53 4.74
CA ALA A 167 -22.30 -16.85 4.12
C ALA A 167 -20.94 -17.58 4.10
N ALA A 168 -19.84 -16.87 3.83
CA ALA A 168 -18.50 -17.45 3.91
C ALA A 168 -18.14 -17.86 5.35
N LEU A 169 -18.44 -17.03 6.35
CA LEU A 169 -18.24 -17.38 7.76
C LEU A 169 -19.11 -18.55 8.21
N ALA A 170 -20.34 -18.65 7.73
CA ALA A 170 -21.21 -19.80 7.98
C ALA A 170 -20.61 -21.10 7.40
N CYS A 171 -19.96 -21.03 6.24
CA CYS A 171 -19.24 -22.17 5.66
C CYS A 171 -18.00 -22.54 6.49
N VAL A 172 -17.31 -21.57 7.10
CA VAL A 172 -16.23 -21.86 8.07
C VAL A 172 -16.80 -22.56 9.32
N GLY A 173 -17.98 -22.12 9.80
CA GLY A 173 -18.69 -22.78 10.89
C GLY A 173 -19.11 -24.22 10.53
N TRP A 174 -19.57 -24.45 9.30
CA TRP A 174 -19.88 -25.80 8.81
C TRP A 174 -18.62 -26.68 8.83
N MET A 175 -17.50 -26.18 8.33
CA MET A 175 -16.19 -26.87 8.39
C MET A 175 -15.73 -27.18 9.82
N ALA A 176 -16.12 -26.39 10.81
CA ALA A 176 -15.80 -26.65 12.21
C ALA A 176 -16.63 -27.80 12.82
N VAL A 177 -17.87 -27.98 12.36
CA VAL A 177 -18.79 -29.04 12.83
C VAL A 177 -18.56 -30.36 12.09
N ASP A 178 -18.31 -30.28 10.78
CA ASP A 178 -18.04 -31.42 9.92
C ASP A 178 -16.68 -31.25 9.23
N THR A 179 -15.63 -31.75 9.89
CA THR A 179 -14.25 -31.66 9.38
C THR A 179 -14.00 -32.52 8.15
N ALA A 180 -14.92 -33.43 7.80
CA ALA A 180 -14.85 -34.21 6.58
C ALA A 180 -15.38 -33.43 5.36
N ALA A 181 -16.13 -32.35 5.56
CA ALA A 181 -16.71 -31.57 4.47
C ALA A 181 -15.67 -30.69 3.76
N THR A 182 -15.30 -31.06 2.53
CA THR A 182 -14.38 -30.25 1.69
C THR A 182 -15.09 -29.27 0.78
N LEU A 183 -16.38 -29.49 0.48
CA LEU A 183 -17.18 -28.61 -0.38
C LEU A 183 -17.30 -27.17 0.17
N PRO A 184 -17.53 -26.94 1.48
CA PRO A 184 -17.69 -25.58 2.01
C PRO A 184 -16.46 -24.70 1.76
N TYR A 185 -15.27 -25.28 1.71
CA TYR A 185 -14.05 -24.55 1.37
C TYR A 185 -14.11 -23.91 -0.03
N TRP A 186 -14.55 -24.66 -1.04
CA TRP A 186 -14.66 -24.13 -2.40
C TRP A 186 -15.77 -23.09 -2.53
N ILE A 187 -16.85 -23.25 -1.75
CA ILE A 187 -17.90 -22.23 -1.63
C ILE A 187 -17.32 -20.96 -0.99
N ILE A 188 -16.53 -21.07 0.07
CA ILE A 188 -15.82 -19.93 0.68
C ILE A 188 -14.98 -19.21 -0.37
N VAL A 189 -14.15 -19.93 -1.13
CA VAL A 189 -13.30 -19.33 -2.16
C VAL A 189 -14.11 -18.58 -3.21
N ALA A 190 -15.23 -19.15 -3.69
CA ALA A 190 -16.10 -18.50 -4.65
C ALA A 190 -16.77 -17.22 -4.08
N LEU A 191 -17.34 -17.31 -2.87
CA LEU A 191 -17.97 -16.16 -2.21
C LEU A 191 -16.96 -15.06 -1.90
N ALA A 192 -15.78 -15.44 -1.42
CA ALA A 192 -14.67 -14.54 -1.08
C ALA A 192 -14.08 -13.86 -2.33
N ALA A 193 -13.98 -14.59 -3.44
CA ALA A 193 -13.55 -14.02 -4.72
C ALA A 193 -14.52 -12.93 -5.20
N VAL A 194 -15.83 -13.18 -5.14
CA VAL A 194 -16.85 -12.17 -5.45
C VAL A 194 -16.78 -11.00 -4.46
N LEU A 195 -16.66 -11.29 -3.16
CA LEU A 195 -16.56 -10.29 -2.10
C LEU A 195 -15.35 -9.36 -2.31
N GLY A 196 -14.18 -9.90 -2.67
CA GLY A 196 -13.01 -9.08 -2.96
C GLY A 196 -13.25 -8.11 -4.13
N VAL A 197 -13.93 -8.56 -5.20
CA VAL A 197 -14.32 -7.68 -6.30
C VAL A 197 -15.30 -6.61 -5.82
N THR A 198 -16.39 -6.99 -5.17
CA THR A 198 -17.47 -6.06 -4.79
C THR A 198 -17.13 -5.15 -3.61
N MET A 199 -16.11 -5.50 -2.82
CA MET A 199 -15.57 -4.64 -1.77
C MET A 199 -14.60 -3.58 -2.33
N THR A 200 -13.82 -3.91 -3.36
CA THR A 200 -12.82 -2.97 -3.91
C THR A 200 -13.36 -2.10 -5.05
N ILE A 201 -14.29 -2.60 -5.86
CA ILE A 201 -14.84 -1.86 -7.02
C ILE A 201 -15.53 -0.52 -6.69
N PRO A 202 -16.23 -0.31 -5.55
CA PRO A 202 -16.83 0.99 -5.24
C PRO A 202 -15.82 2.02 -4.75
N ILE A 203 -14.58 1.64 -4.46
CA ILE A 203 -13.60 2.57 -3.89
C ILE A 203 -12.98 3.39 -5.03
N GLY A 204 -12.82 4.70 -4.84
CA GLY A 204 -12.27 5.60 -5.86
C GLY A 204 -10.76 5.44 -6.05
N GLY A 205 -10.25 5.82 -7.22
CA GLY A 205 -8.82 5.78 -7.58
C GLY A 205 -7.92 6.51 -6.58
N ALA A 206 -8.38 7.66 -6.08
CA ALA A 206 -7.67 8.45 -5.07
C ALA A 206 -7.51 7.73 -3.72
N ASP A 207 -8.46 6.84 -3.38
CA ASP A 207 -8.46 6.08 -2.12
C ASP A 207 -7.83 4.69 -2.27
N MET A 208 -7.46 4.28 -3.48
CA MET A 208 -6.79 2.99 -3.75
C MET A 208 -5.54 2.75 -2.89
N PRO A 209 -4.69 3.76 -2.57
CA PRO A 209 -3.51 3.52 -1.73
C PRO A 209 -3.86 2.90 -0.37
N VAL A 210 -4.96 3.35 0.25
CA VAL A 210 -5.45 2.82 1.54
C VAL A 210 -5.92 1.38 1.36
N VAL A 211 -6.59 1.07 0.24
CA VAL A 211 -7.05 -0.28 -0.08
C VAL A 211 -5.89 -1.23 -0.28
N ILE A 212 -4.83 -0.82 -0.98
CA ILE A 212 -3.62 -1.64 -1.16
C ILE A 212 -3.01 -1.97 0.20
N SER A 213 -2.87 -0.97 1.08
CA SER A 213 -2.32 -1.17 2.43
C SER A 213 -3.19 -2.14 3.25
N LEU A 214 -4.52 -2.04 3.16
CA LEU A 214 -5.44 -2.96 3.83
C LEU A 214 -5.33 -4.39 3.28
N LEU A 215 -5.32 -4.54 1.95
CA LEU A 215 -5.17 -5.85 1.31
C LEU A 215 -3.79 -6.45 1.60
N ASN A 216 -2.76 -5.62 1.81
CA ASN A 216 -1.44 -6.06 2.27
C ASN A 216 -1.45 -6.60 3.69
N SER A 217 -2.28 -6.05 4.58
CA SER A 217 -2.54 -6.70 5.85
C SER A 217 -3.21 -8.06 5.67
N TYR A 218 -4.20 -8.14 4.77
CA TYR A 218 -4.95 -9.37 4.55
C TYR A 218 -4.07 -10.49 3.98
N SER A 219 -3.12 -10.20 3.09
CA SER A 219 -2.16 -11.23 2.64
C SER A 219 -1.32 -11.76 3.81
N GLY A 220 -0.87 -10.90 4.71
CA GLY A 220 -0.16 -11.30 5.94
C GLY A 220 -1.01 -12.18 6.85
N LEU A 221 -2.27 -11.79 7.10
CA LEU A 221 -3.22 -12.59 7.89
C LEU A 221 -3.54 -13.94 7.22
N ALA A 222 -3.70 -13.97 5.90
CA ALA A 222 -3.91 -15.21 5.15
C ALA A 222 -2.69 -16.14 5.26
N ALA A 223 -1.47 -15.59 5.15
CA ALA A 223 -0.23 -16.34 5.33
C ALA A 223 -0.09 -16.88 6.77
N ALA A 224 -0.47 -16.11 7.79
CA ALA A 224 -0.49 -16.57 9.17
C ALA A 224 -1.50 -17.71 9.37
N ALA A 225 -2.70 -17.59 8.79
CA ALA A 225 -3.70 -18.66 8.81
C ALA A 225 -3.17 -19.93 8.11
N THR A 226 -2.52 -19.80 6.95
CA THR A 226 -1.82 -20.92 6.29
C THR A 226 -0.71 -21.50 7.17
N GLY A 227 -0.01 -20.66 7.94
CA GLY A 227 0.95 -21.10 8.95
C GLY A 227 0.33 -22.01 10.00
N PHE A 228 -0.88 -21.72 10.48
CA PHE A 228 -1.62 -22.63 11.37
C PHE A 228 -2.07 -23.92 10.67
N VAL A 229 -2.47 -23.84 9.39
CA VAL A 229 -2.82 -25.03 8.59
C VAL A 229 -1.63 -25.99 8.46
N LEU A 230 -0.42 -25.45 8.29
CA LEU A 230 0.80 -26.24 8.09
C LEU A 230 1.61 -26.46 9.38
N MET A 231 1.14 -25.97 10.52
CA MET A 231 1.91 -25.92 11.77
C MET A 231 3.32 -25.33 11.59
N ASN A 232 3.43 -24.28 10.78
CA ASN A 232 4.69 -23.65 10.41
C ASN A 232 4.87 -22.29 11.11
N ASN A 233 5.77 -22.26 12.09
CA ASN A 233 6.06 -21.09 12.92
C ASN A 233 6.56 -19.87 12.11
N VAL A 234 7.32 -20.07 11.01
CA VAL A 234 7.81 -18.94 10.20
C VAL A 234 6.65 -18.23 9.51
N LEU A 235 5.72 -18.99 8.94
CA LEU A 235 4.55 -18.42 8.27
C LEU A 235 3.64 -17.69 9.26
N ILE A 236 3.46 -18.23 10.47
CA ILE A 236 2.70 -17.57 11.54
C ILE A 236 3.37 -16.24 11.93
N ILE A 237 4.68 -16.27 12.22
CA ILE A 237 5.40 -15.07 12.67
C ILE A 237 5.48 -14.03 11.55
N ALA A 238 5.95 -14.40 10.36
CA ALA A 238 6.08 -13.47 9.24
C ALA A 238 4.72 -12.92 8.79
N GLY A 239 3.70 -13.79 8.68
CA GLY A 239 2.35 -13.38 8.30
C GLY A 239 1.71 -12.43 9.31
N SER A 240 1.81 -12.72 10.62
CA SER A 240 1.27 -11.86 11.66
C SER A 240 1.95 -10.48 11.69
N LEU A 241 3.26 -10.43 11.44
CA LEU A 241 4.03 -9.20 11.39
C LEU A 241 3.60 -8.33 10.20
N VAL A 242 3.53 -8.90 8.99
CA VAL A 242 3.04 -8.20 7.79
C VAL A 242 1.60 -7.74 7.98
N GLY A 243 0.75 -8.61 8.54
CA GLY A 243 -0.65 -8.33 8.84
C GLY A 243 -0.83 -7.11 9.76
N ALA A 244 -0.08 -7.07 10.86
CA ALA A 244 -0.12 -5.96 11.81
C ALA A 244 0.44 -4.67 11.21
N SER A 245 1.59 -4.74 10.52
CA SER A 245 2.20 -3.58 9.87
C SER A 245 1.27 -2.94 8.83
N GLY A 246 0.58 -3.76 8.02
CA GLY A 246 -0.39 -3.28 7.05
C GLY A 246 -1.58 -2.56 7.69
N ILE A 247 -2.11 -3.04 8.82
CA ILE A 247 -3.21 -2.36 9.55
C ILE A 247 -2.73 -1.01 10.09
N ILE A 248 -1.55 -0.97 10.70
CA ILE A 248 -0.97 0.26 11.25
C ILE A 248 -0.77 1.28 10.14
N LEU A 249 -0.17 0.88 9.02
CA LEU A 249 0.03 1.77 7.87
C LEU A 249 -1.30 2.29 7.32
N THR A 250 -2.30 1.42 7.20
CA THR A 250 -3.66 1.80 6.76
C THR A 250 -4.26 2.86 7.69
N GLN A 251 -4.09 2.73 9.00
CA GLN A 251 -4.58 3.71 9.97
C GLN A 251 -3.84 5.04 9.87
N ILE A 252 -2.52 5.03 9.68
CA ILE A 252 -1.71 6.24 9.48
C ILE A 252 -2.18 6.99 8.23
N MET A 253 -2.41 6.27 7.12
CA MET A 253 -2.92 6.87 5.88
C MET A 253 -4.30 7.47 6.05
N CYS A 254 -5.23 6.73 6.67
CA CYS A 254 -6.58 7.22 6.99
C CYS A 254 -6.53 8.50 7.83
N LYS A 255 -5.68 8.53 8.87
CA LYS A 255 -5.48 9.71 9.71
C LYS A 255 -4.92 10.90 8.93
N ALA A 256 -3.94 10.66 8.06
CA ALA A 256 -3.35 11.69 7.21
C ALA A 256 -4.32 12.27 6.17
N MET A 257 -5.36 11.51 5.79
CA MET A 257 -6.45 11.98 4.93
C MET A 257 -7.65 12.56 5.70
N ASN A 258 -7.58 12.60 7.04
CA ASN A 258 -8.71 12.87 7.94
C ASN A 258 -9.99 12.09 7.59
N ARG A 259 -9.84 10.82 7.20
CA ARG A 259 -10.95 9.92 6.87
C ARG A 259 -10.82 8.64 7.68
N SER A 260 -11.93 8.17 8.25
CA SER A 260 -11.94 6.86 8.91
C SER A 260 -11.88 5.73 7.88
N LEU A 261 -11.36 4.56 8.29
CA LEU A 261 -11.34 3.37 7.44
C LEU A 261 -12.75 2.98 6.95
N SER A 262 -13.77 3.17 7.80
CA SER A 262 -15.17 2.94 7.41
C SER A 262 -15.62 3.88 6.28
N ASN A 263 -15.16 5.13 6.30
CA ASN A 263 -15.50 6.09 5.25
C ASN A 263 -14.80 5.73 3.94
N VAL A 264 -13.58 5.22 3.99
CA VAL A 264 -12.87 4.76 2.78
C VAL A 264 -13.53 3.51 2.18
N LEU A 265 -13.90 2.54 3.01
CA LEU A 265 -14.48 1.27 2.54
C LEU A 265 -15.96 1.36 2.15
N PHE A 266 -16.72 2.27 2.78
CA PHE A 266 -18.18 2.26 2.70
C PHE A 266 -18.81 3.62 2.37
N ALA A 267 -18.08 4.74 2.34
CA ALA A 267 -18.66 6.00 1.88
C ALA A 267 -18.64 6.06 0.35
N LYS A 268 -19.77 6.43 -0.24
CA LYS A 268 -19.76 6.96 -1.61
C LYS A 268 -19.16 8.35 -1.52
N LEU A 269 -18.07 8.62 -2.24
CA LEU A 269 -17.79 9.96 -2.69
C LEU A 269 -18.91 10.34 -3.66
N GLY A 270 -20.01 10.86 -3.12
CA GLY A 270 -20.88 11.72 -3.88
C GLY A 270 -20.21 13.09 -3.95
N PRO A 271 -20.22 13.79 -5.10
CA PRO A 271 -19.89 15.20 -5.09
C PRO A 271 -20.89 15.88 -4.14
N SER A 272 -20.39 16.50 -3.08
CA SER A 272 -21.20 17.50 -2.38
C SER A 272 -21.45 18.61 -3.38
N ALA A 273 -22.68 18.72 -3.86
CA ALA A 273 -23.10 19.70 -4.85
C ALA A 273 -23.21 21.13 -4.28
N ASP A 274 -22.88 21.32 -3.00
CA ASP A 274 -23.03 22.58 -2.27
C ASP A 274 -21.70 23.32 -2.02
N GLY A 275 -20.69 23.10 -2.87
CA GLY A 275 -19.53 23.99 -2.90
C GLY A 275 -19.87 25.30 -3.62
N PRO A 276 -19.41 26.47 -3.15
CA PRO A 276 -19.55 27.72 -3.89
C PRO A 276 -19.01 27.56 -5.33
N SER A 277 -19.64 28.22 -6.30
CA SER A 277 -19.22 28.08 -7.70
C SER A 277 -17.78 28.59 -7.88
N ALA A 278 -17.06 28.07 -8.89
CA ALA A 278 -15.70 28.53 -9.17
C ALA A 278 -15.64 30.06 -9.38
N ASP A 279 -16.71 30.67 -9.91
CA ASP A 279 -16.79 32.13 -10.06
C ASP A 279 -16.97 32.87 -8.72
N ASP A 280 -17.64 32.28 -7.74
CA ASP A 280 -17.84 32.88 -6.39
C ASP A 280 -16.55 32.89 -5.55
N VAL A 281 -15.63 31.95 -5.80
CA VAL A 281 -14.35 31.81 -5.07
C VAL A 281 -13.20 32.52 -5.79
N TYR A 282 -13.12 32.40 -7.12
CA TYR A 282 -11.95 32.79 -7.91
C TYR A 282 -12.10 34.11 -8.68
N GLY A 283 -13.28 34.74 -8.68
CA GLY A 283 -13.55 36.00 -9.39
C GLY A 283 -12.52 37.10 -9.12
N GLY A 284 -11.54 37.24 -10.04
CA GLY A 284 -10.51 38.28 -10.04
C GLY A 284 -9.33 38.11 -9.07
N LYS A 285 -9.18 36.94 -8.40
CA LYS A 285 -8.12 36.74 -7.38
C LYS A 285 -6.93 35.87 -7.83
N VAL A 286 -7.04 35.20 -8.98
CA VAL A 286 -5.95 34.38 -9.52
C VAL A 286 -4.97 35.31 -10.25
N LYS A 287 -3.73 35.40 -9.73
CA LYS A 287 -2.64 36.13 -10.38
C LYS A 287 -1.83 35.17 -11.23
N ALA A 288 -1.84 35.36 -12.53
CA ALA A 288 -0.93 34.67 -13.43
C ALA A 288 0.44 35.38 -13.44
N THR A 289 1.50 34.63 -13.64
CA THR A 289 2.88 35.12 -13.74
C THR A 289 3.61 34.35 -14.84
N SER A 290 4.75 34.85 -15.31
CA SER A 290 5.59 34.16 -16.30
C SER A 290 6.77 33.41 -15.66
N PRO A 291 7.36 32.41 -16.34
CA PRO A 291 8.58 31.75 -15.87
C PRO A 291 9.73 32.73 -15.60
N GLU A 292 9.85 33.81 -16.40
CA GLU A 292 10.85 34.85 -16.21
C GLU A 292 10.61 35.64 -14.92
N GLU A 293 9.36 35.94 -14.58
CA GLU A 293 8.99 36.59 -13.31
C GLU A 293 9.26 35.70 -12.11
N VAL A 294 8.98 34.40 -12.22
CA VAL A 294 9.32 33.43 -11.17
C VAL A 294 10.83 33.32 -10.98
N ALA A 295 11.62 33.35 -12.06
CA ALA A 295 13.08 33.38 -11.97
C ALA A 295 13.59 34.63 -11.23
N MET A 296 12.98 35.80 -11.47
CA MET A 296 13.32 37.03 -10.74
C MET A 296 12.99 36.95 -9.25
N LEU A 297 11.91 36.25 -8.87
CA LEU A 297 11.60 36.00 -7.45
C LEU A 297 12.70 35.17 -6.79
N PHE A 298 13.18 34.12 -7.47
CA PHE A 298 14.26 33.28 -6.96
C PHE A 298 15.58 34.02 -6.77
N ASP A 299 15.88 35.04 -7.56
CA ASP A 299 17.11 35.84 -7.39
C ASP A 299 17.15 36.62 -6.06
N THR A 300 15.99 36.84 -5.43
CA THR A 300 15.87 37.52 -4.14
C THR A 300 15.59 36.58 -2.95
N ALA A 301 15.31 35.31 -3.23
CA ALA A 301 14.97 34.32 -2.22
C ALA A 301 16.22 33.76 -1.53
N GLN A 302 16.12 33.47 -0.24
CA GLN A 302 17.14 32.76 0.54
C GLN A 302 16.71 31.33 0.86
N ARG A 303 15.40 31.11 1.05
CA ARG A 303 14.80 29.80 1.31
C ARG A 303 13.66 29.52 0.33
N VAL A 304 13.79 28.42 -0.40
CA VAL A 304 12.80 27.93 -1.35
C VAL A 304 12.31 26.56 -0.92
N LEU A 305 10.98 26.40 -0.83
CA LEU A 305 10.34 25.12 -0.57
C LEU A 305 9.67 24.62 -1.84
N VAL A 306 9.98 23.39 -2.23
CA VAL A 306 9.24 22.69 -3.28
C VAL A 306 8.21 21.76 -2.65
N VAL A 307 6.94 21.89 -3.02
CA VAL A 307 5.86 21.01 -2.58
C VAL A 307 5.40 20.15 -3.77
N PRO A 308 5.93 18.93 -3.92
CA PRO A 308 5.60 18.05 -5.03
C PRO A 308 4.26 17.33 -4.79
N GLY A 309 3.45 17.22 -5.85
CA GLY A 309 2.25 16.40 -5.89
C GLY A 309 2.28 15.36 -7.01
N TYR A 310 1.18 14.64 -7.18
CA TYR A 310 1.07 13.58 -8.19
C TYR A 310 1.26 14.10 -9.63
N GLY A 311 0.90 15.36 -9.91
CA GLY A 311 1.10 15.96 -11.23
C GLY A 311 2.56 16.03 -11.66
N LEU A 312 3.50 16.22 -10.71
CA LEU A 312 4.93 16.19 -10.98
C LEU A 312 5.38 14.80 -11.48
N ALA A 313 4.87 13.73 -10.86
CA ALA A 313 5.16 12.36 -11.24
C ALA A 313 4.58 12.01 -12.62
N VAL A 314 3.35 12.44 -12.91
CA VAL A 314 2.71 12.23 -14.23
C VAL A 314 3.49 12.95 -15.34
N ALA A 315 3.96 14.17 -15.06
CA ALA A 315 4.75 14.95 -16.01
C ALA A 315 6.21 14.50 -16.12
N GLN A 316 6.67 13.56 -15.29
CA GLN A 316 8.08 13.15 -15.20
C GLN A 316 9.04 14.33 -14.94
N ALA A 317 8.59 15.32 -14.15
CA ALA A 317 9.32 16.57 -13.96
C ALA A 317 10.35 16.53 -12.81
N GLN A 318 10.50 15.40 -12.10
CA GLN A 318 11.39 15.27 -10.93
C GLN A 318 12.85 15.64 -11.22
N HIS A 319 13.37 15.27 -12.40
CA HIS A 319 14.75 15.59 -12.79
C HIS A 319 14.91 17.09 -13.06
N THR A 320 13.94 17.70 -13.75
CA THR A 320 13.94 19.14 -14.05
C THR A 320 13.87 19.97 -12.77
N VAL A 321 13.02 19.57 -11.82
CA VAL A 321 12.89 20.24 -10.51
C VAL A 321 14.18 20.15 -9.71
N ARG A 322 14.84 18.99 -9.71
CA ARG A 322 16.16 18.83 -9.10
C ARG A 322 17.21 19.72 -9.79
N ASP A 323 17.24 19.75 -11.11
CA ASP A 323 18.22 20.57 -11.84
C ASP A 323 18.04 22.05 -11.54
N MET A 324 16.78 22.51 -11.43
CA MET A 324 16.44 23.83 -10.93
C MET A 324 16.95 24.04 -9.50
N ALA A 325 16.69 23.11 -8.59
CA ALA A 325 17.17 23.18 -7.20
C ALA A 325 18.70 23.27 -7.13
N ASN A 326 19.43 22.49 -7.92
CA ASN A 326 20.89 22.54 -8.01
C ASN A 326 21.40 23.92 -8.48
N ILE A 327 20.71 24.55 -9.44
CA ILE A 327 21.06 25.90 -9.90
C ILE A 327 20.86 26.91 -8.77
N LEU A 328 19.74 26.84 -8.05
CA LEU A 328 19.47 27.73 -6.91
C LEU A 328 20.50 27.54 -5.79
N GLU A 329 20.83 26.30 -5.46
CA GLU A 329 21.83 25.98 -4.43
C GLU A 329 23.24 26.45 -4.82
N SER A 330 23.59 26.41 -6.10
CA SER A 330 24.87 26.97 -6.58
C SER A 330 25.00 28.48 -6.35
N ARG A 331 23.85 29.17 -6.18
CA ARG A 331 23.77 30.60 -5.83
C ARG A 331 23.67 30.84 -4.32
N GLY A 332 23.76 29.80 -3.51
CA GLY A 332 23.69 29.89 -2.04
C GLY A 332 22.27 29.89 -1.47
N ILE A 333 21.25 29.59 -2.29
CA ILE A 333 19.85 29.52 -1.86
C ILE A 333 19.60 28.15 -1.23
N THR A 334 18.91 28.11 -0.08
CA THR A 334 18.53 26.86 0.57
C THR A 334 17.27 26.31 -0.08
N VAL A 335 17.34 25.11 -0.66
CA VAL A 335 16.19 24.43 -1.28
C VAL A 335 15.82 23.18 -0.50
N GLU A 336 14.57 23.13 -0.04
CA GLU A 336 14.00 22.00 0.70
C GLU A 336 12.75 21.49 -0.01
N TYR A 337 12.35 20.25 0.30
CA TYR A 337 11.17 19.61 -0.28
C TYR A 337 10.18 19.25 0.83
N GLY A 338 8.97 19.81 0.78
CA GLY A 338 7.90 19.55 1.73
C GLY A 338 7.05 18.36 1.29
N ILE A 339 7.15 17.23 1.99
CA ILE A 339 6.46 16.00 1.62
C ILE A 339 5.20 15.82 2.48
N HIS A 340 4.05 15.78 1.82
CA HIS A 340 2.80 15.41 2.47
C HIS A 340 2.68 13.87 2.52
N PRO A 341 2.26 13.26 3.66
CA PRO A 341 2.21 11.80 3.82
C PRO A 341 1.36 11.00 2.81
N VAL A 342 0.47 11.67 2.08
CA VAL A 342 -0.46 11.07 1.11
C VAL A 342 -0.31 11.67 -0.28
N ALA A 343 0.76 12.44 -0.52
CA ALA A 343 1.08 12.92 -1.86
C ALA A 343 1.41 11.74 -2.80
N GLY A 344 0.67 11.64 -3.91
CA GLY A 344 0.85 10.60 -4.92
C GLY A 344 -0.20 9.49 -4.85
N ARG A 345 0.17 8.31 -5.36
CA ARG A 345 -0.68 7.10 -5.44
C ARG A 345 -0.24 5.94 -4.54
N MET A 346 0.74 6.14 -3.65
CA MET A 346 1.13 5.17 -2.61
C MET A 346 1.81 5.89 -1.44
N PRO A 347 1.85 5.31 -0.23
CA PRO A 347 2.67 5.83 0.85
C PRO A 347 4.13 5.99 0.41
N GLY A 348 4.69 7.16 0.66
CA GLY A 348 6.08 7.47 0.30
C GLY A 348 6.35 7.60 -1.20
N HIS A 349 5.31 7.72 -2.06
CA HIS A 349 5.48 7.82 -3.51
C HIS A 349 6.46 8.95 -3.88
N MET A 350 6.27 10.15 -3.31
CA MET A 350 7.12 11.30 -3.63
C MET A 350 8.56 11.11 -3.13
N ASN A 351 8.77 10.51 -1.96
CA ASN A 351 10.11 10.24 -1.43
C ASN A 351 10.90 9.34 -2.39
N VAL A 352 10.24 8.30 -2.91
CA VAL A 352 10.87 7.35 -3.84
C VAL A 352 11.16 8.01 -5.18
N LEU A 353 10.22 8.79 -5.72
CA LEU A 353 10.38 9.48 -7.01
C LEU A 353 11.50 10.55 -6.97
N LEU A 354 11.61 11.28 -5.86
CA LEU A 354 12.69 12.27 -5.68
C LEU A 354 14.04 11.60 -5.41
N ALA A 355 14.06 10.45 -4.73
CA ALA A 355 15.27 9.66 -4.56
C ALA A 355 15.75 9.08 -5.90
N GLU A 356 14.86 8.66 -6.80
CA GLU A 356 15.20 8.28 -8.18
C GLU A 356 15.82 9.46 -8.95
N ALA A 357 15.37 10.68 -8.67
CA ALA A 357 16.00 11.87 -9.22
C ALA A 357 17.35 12.21 -8.56
N ASP A 358 17.86 11.47 -7.58
CA ASP A 358 19.07 11.80 -6.80
C ASP A 358 18.92 13.06 -5.91
N VAL A 359 17.71 13.33 -5.40
CA VAL A 359 17.51 14.36 -4.37
C VAL A 359 17.97 13.81 -3.00
N PRO A 360 18.87 14.50 -2.27
CA PRO A 360 19.31 14.07 -0.94
C PRO A 360 18.16 13.97 0.06
N TYR A 361 18.10 12.87 0.82
CA TYR A 361 17.05 12.62 1.81
C TYR A 361 16.98 13.69 2.90
N GLU A 362 18.10 14.32 3.24
CA GLU A 362 18.17 15.39 4.25
C GLU A 362 17.36 16.63 3.87
N LYS A 363 17.11 16.81 2.57
CA LYS A 363 16.30 17.91 2.02
C LYS A 363 14.81 17.57 1.97
N LEU A 364 14.45 16.29 2.14
CA LEU A 364 13.06 15.85 2.18
C LEU A 364 12.55 16.03 3.62
N LYS A 365 11.74 17.06 3.83
CA LYS A 365 11.12 17.37 5.11
C LYS A 365 9.70 16.84 5.13
N GLU A 366 9.36 16.08 6.17
CA GLU A 366 7.98 15.66 6.37
C GLU A 366 7.12 16.85 6.78
N MET A 367 5.82 16.80 6.49
CA MET A 367 4.87 17.89 6.74
C MET A 367 4.95 18.46 8.17
N ASP A 368 5.04 17.60 9.18
CA ASP A 368 5.09 18.03 10.59
C ASP A 368 6.41 18.74 10.94
N GLU A 369 7.48 18.47 10.19
CA GLU A 369 8.79 19.10 10.39
C GLU A 369 8.85 20.47 9.71
N ILE A 370 8.29 20.62 8.51
CA ILE A 370 8.37 21.86 7.73
C ILE A 370 7.29 22.89 8.09
N ASN A 371 6.12 22.45 8.54
CA ASN A 371 5.00 23.36 8.85
C ASN A 371 5.33 24.45 9.88
N PRO A 372 6.09 24.19 10.96
CA PRO A 372 6.52 25.23 11.90
C PRO A 372 7.44 26.30 11.30
N GLU A 373 8.08 26.01 10.17
CA GLU A 373 9.06 26.89 9.52
C GLU A 373 8.48 27.65 8.32
N MET A 374 7.22 27.42 7.94
CA MET A 374 6.61 27.96 6.72
C MET A 374 6.68 29.49 6.59
N GLU A 375 6.53 30.23 7.70
CA GLU A 375 6.62 31.71 7.70
C GLU A 375 8.02 32.23 7.34
N GLN A 376 9.05 31.38 7.46
CA GLN A 376 10.44 31.71 7.13
C GLN A 376 10.80 31.37 5.68
N ILE A 377 9.84 30.85 4.89
CA ILE A 377 10.06 30.44 3.51
C ILE A 377 9.72 31.61 2.59
N ASP A 378 10.68 32.03 1.77
CA ASP A 378 10.53 33.19 0.88
C ASP A 378 9.67 32.84 -0.34
N VAL A 379 9.89 31.64 -0.91
CA VAL A 379 9.14 31.14 -2.06
C VAL A 379 8.76 29.67 -1.84
N CYS A 380 7.45 29.39 -1.83
CA CYS A 380 6.90 28.04 -1.84
C CYS A 380 6.38 27.72 -3.25
N MET A 381 7.00 26.74 -3.90
CA MET A 381 6.65 26.29 -5.24
C MET A 381 5.89 24.96 -5.15
N VAL A 382 4.57 25.03 -5.32
CA VAL A 382 3.68 23.88 -5.38
C VAL A 382 3.69 23.34 -6.81
N ILE A 383 4.01 22.06 -7.01
CA ILE A 383 4.04 21.46 -8.36
C ILE A 383 3.12 20.25 -8.41
N GLY A 384 2.00 20.39 -9.12
CA GLY A 384 1.08 19.28 -9.37
C GLY A 384 0.41 18.74 -8.10
N ALA A 385 0.28 19.59 -7.08
CA ALA A 385 -0.42 19.35 -5.82
C ALA A 385 -1.62 20.30 -5.70
N ASN A 386 -2.70 19.85 -5.06
CA ASN A 386 -3.90 20.65 -4.84
C ASN A 386 -4.45 20.43 -3.43
N ASP A 387 -5.12 19.30 -3.19
CA ASP A 387 -5.76 19.02 -1.89
C ASP A 387 -4.80 19.07 -0.70
N VAL A 388 -3.56 18.63 -0.88
CA VAL A 388 -2.50 18.58 0.15
C VAL A 388 -1.97 19.95 0.59
N VAL A 389 -2.32 21.03 -0.13
CA VAL A 389 -1.96 22.42 0.20
C VAL A 389 -3.19 23.32 0.36
N ASN A 390 -4.40 22.75 0.29
CA ASN A 390 -5.62 23.54 0.18
C ASN A 390 -6.05 24.10 1.56
N PRO A 391 -5.95 25.42 1.81
CA PRO A 391 -6.23 26.02 3.13
C PRO A 391 -7.68 25.86 3.58
N VAL A 392 -8.60 25.54 2.67
CA VAL A 392 -10.01 25.24 2.96
C VAL A 392 -10.16 24.11 3.97
N ALA A 393 -9.21 23.16 4.00
CA ALA A 393 -9.19 22.11 5.02
C ALA A 393 -9.15 22.65 6.46
N ARG A 394 -8.57 23.84 6.69
CA ARG A 394 -8.49 24.49 8.00
C ARG A 394 -9.60 25.51 8.24
N THR A 395 -10.10 26.16 7.18
CA THR A 395 -10.99 27.33 7.30
C THR A 395 -12.47 27.02 7.12
N ASP A 396 -12.83 25.96 6.40
CA ASP A 396 -14.23 25.63 6.09
C ASP A 396 -14.62 24.25 6.63
N PRO A 397 -15.42 24.18 7.71
CA PRO A 397 -15.92 22.92 8.26
C PRO A 397 -16.85 22.13 7.33
N SER A 398 -17.42 22.77 6.30
CA SER A 398 -18.34 22.12 5.34
C SER A 398 -17.62 21.46 4.16
N SER A 399 -16.32 21.72 4.02
CA SER A 399 -15.50 21.17 2.95
C SER A 399 -15.36 19.64 3.04
N PRO A 400 -15.33 18.91 1.91
CA PRO A 400 -15.04 17.47 1.88
C PRO A 400 -13.70 17.07 2.51
N ILE A 401 -12.75 18.03 2.62
CA ILE A 401 -11.42 17.84 3.20
C ILE A 401 -11.25 18.57 4.54
N ALA A 402 -12.34 19.04 5.16
CA ALA A 402 -12.30 19.73 6.44
C ALA A 402 -11.56 18.90 7.50
N GLY A 403 -10.58 19.50 8.18
CA GLY A 403 -9.74 18.86 9.19
C GLY A 403 -8.60 17.98 8.65
N MET A 404 -8.44 17.85 7.33
CA MET A 404 -7.26 17.20 6.74
C MET A 404 -6.00 18.00 7.13
N PRO A 405 -4.97 17.36 7.72
CA PRO A 405 -3.66 17.98 7.85
C PRO A 405 -3.15 18.35 6.46
N ILE A 406 -2.61 19.55 6.29
CA ILE A 406 -2.07 20.03 5.02
C ILE A 406 -0.69 20.64 5.23
N LEU A 407 0.05 20.79 4.14
CA LEU A 407 1.20 21.68 4.12
C LEU A 407 0.69 23.12 4.12
N ASN A 408 1.14 23.92 5.09
CA ASN A 408 0.73 25.32 5.25
C ASN A 408 1.44 26.23 4.24
N ALA A 409 1.40 25.85 2.95
CA ALA A 409 2.05 26.56 1.85
C ALA A 409 1.59 28.02 1.77
N ASP A 410 0.33 28.29 2.16
CA ASP A 410 -0.27 29.63 2.20
C ASP A 410 0.36 30.58 3.23
N MET A 411 1.16 30.06 4.17
CA MET A 411 1.88 30.86 5.17
C MET A 411 3.28 31.30 4.69
N ALA A 412 3.76 30.81 3.55
CA ALA A 412 5.00 31.28 2.94
C ALA A 412 4.83 32.71 2.37
N GLN A 413 5.95 33.45 2.25
CA GLN A 413 5.88 34.84 1.78
C GLN A 413 5.35 34.96 0.35
N ASN A 414 5.77 34.07 -0.55
CA ASN A 414 5.27 33.96 -1.91
C ASN A 414 4.94 32.50 -2.23
N VAL A 415 3.83 32.28 -2.93
CA VAL A 415 3.38 30.95 -3.36
C VAL A 415 3.22 30.94 -4.88
N ILE A 416 3.85 29.95 -5.52
CA ILE A 416 3.75 29.68 -6.96
C ILE A 416 3.12 28.29 -7.11
N VAL A 417 2.11 28.15 -7.97
CA VAL A 417 1.35 26.90 -8.21
C VAL A 417 1.40 26.51 -9.67
#